data_AF-A0A972KCD8-F1
#
_entry.id   AF-A0A972KCD8-F1
#
_cell.length_a   1.000
_cell.length_b   1.000
_cell.length_c   1.000
_cell.angle_alpha   90.00
_cell.angle_beta   90.00
_cell.angle_gamma   90.00
#
_symmetry.space_group_name_H-M   'P 1'
#
loop_
_entity.id
_entity.type
_entity.pdbx_description
1 polymer ?
#
loop_
_entity_poly.entity_id
_entity_poly.type
_entity_poly.pdbx_seq_one_letter_code
_entity_poly.pdbx_strand_id
1 'polypeptide(L)' 'PSRDFPMLIDLYLQGRLDLDAFVSERIGLGDVEEAFHKMERGEVLRSVVEF' A
#
# COMPACT_ATOMS: atom_id res chain seq x y z
N PRO A 1 2.66 13.92 -12.39
CA PRO A 1 2.88 12.97 -11.26
C PRO A 1 4.31 12.99 -10.70
N SER A 2 5.35 13.07 -11.54
CA SER A 2 6.77 13.06 -11.10
C SER A 2 7.20 14.26 -10.26
N ARG A 3 6.46 15.37 -10.28
CA ARG A 3 6.77 16.58 -9.52
C ARG A 3 6.29 16.52 -8.07
N ASP A 4 5.21 15.79 -7.81
CA ASP A 4 4.53 15.79 -6.51
C ASP A 4 4.96 14.61 -5.63
N PHE A 5 5.42 13.51 -6.25
CA PHE A 5 5.94 12.33 -5.54
C PHE A 5 7.09 12.65 -4.57
N PRO A 6 8.12 13.45 -4.93
CA PRO A 6 9.20 13.80 -4.01
C PRO A 6 8.68 14.50 -2.75
N MET A 7 7.79 15.49 -2.91
CA MET A 7 7.17 16.21 -1.79
C MET A 7 6.36 15.28 -0.88
N LEU A 8 5.61 14.32 -1.45
CA LEU A 8 4.83 13.36 -0.67
C LEU A 8 5.71 12.41 0.14
N ILE A 9 6.85 11.98 -0.42
CA ILE A 9 7.84 11.18 0.30
C ILE A 9 8.47 11.99 1.43
N ASP A 10 8.84 13.24 1.18
CA ASP A 10 9.40 14.12 2.22
C ASP A 10 8.45 14.29 3.41
N LEU A 11 7.14 14.47 3.13
CA LEU A 11 6.12 14.56 4.18
C LEU A 11 5.97 13.26 4.98
N TYR A 12 6.05 12.10 4.33
CA TYR A 12 6.05 10.79 5.00
C TYR A 12 7.28 10.61 5.89
N LEU A 13 8.48 10.91 5.37
CA LEU A 13 9.74 10.78 6.12
C LEU A 13 9.81 11.74 7.32
N GLN A 14 9.14 12.89 7.24
CA GLN A 14 8.99 13.83 8.36
C GLN A 14 7.90 13.42 9.37
N GLY A 15 7.21 12.29 9.16
CA GLY A 15 6.12 11.81 10.00
C GLY A 15 4.84 12.66 9.89
N ARG A 16 4.72 13.49 8.85
CA ARG A 16 3.55 14.37 8.62
C ARG A 16 2.46 13.69 7.80
N LEU A 17 2.75 12.51 7.26
CA LEU A 17 1.82 11.68 6.51
C LEU A 17 1.98 10.25 7.03
N ASP A 18 0.90 9.65 7.53
CA ASP A 18 0.88 8.25 7.96
C ASP A 18 0.48 7.36 6.78
N LEU A 19 1.46 7.00 5.94
CA LEU A 19 1.22 6.10 4.82
C LEU A 19 1.08 4.64 5.27
N ASP A 20 1.60 4.28 6.43
CA ASP A 20 1.53 2.93 6.96
C ASP A 20 0.09 2.56 7.34
N ALA A 21 -0.70 3.51 7.85
CA ALA A 21 -2.12 3.34 8.12
C ALA A 21 -2.96 2.99 6.88
N PHE A 22 -2.45 3.22 5.67
CA PHE A 22 -3.14 2.84 4.43
C PHE A 22 -2.92 1.37 4.06
N VAL A 23 -1.96 0.67 4.66
CA VAL A 23 -1.69 -0.75 4.36
C VAL A 23 -2.66 -1.61 5.17
N SER A 24 -3.68 -2.16 4.49
CA SER A 24 -4.67 -3.04 5.13
C SER A 24 -4.19 -4.48 5.27
N GLU A 25 -3.27 -4.91 4.39
CA GLU A 25 -2.78 -6.29 4.36
C GLU A 25 -1.34 -6.34 3.83
N ARG A 26 -0.54 -7.28 4.36
CA ARG A 26 0.78 -7.65 3.82
C ARG A 26 0.70 -9.09 3.37
N ILE A 27 1.12 -9.36 2.14
CA ILE A 27 0.98 -10.67 1.49
C ILE A 27 2.34 -11.14 0.97
N GLY A 28 2.55 -12.45 0.95
CA GLY A 28 3.70 -13.03 0.28
C GLY A 28 3.52 -13.03 -1.24
N LEU A 29 4.61 -13.23 -1.98
CA LEU A 29 4.56 -13.34 -3.45
C LEU A 29 3.65 -14.48 -3.94
N GLY A 30 3.50 -15.56 -3.15
CA GLY A 30 2.61 -16.68 -3.47
C GLY A 30 1.12 -16.37 -3.30
N ASP A 31 0.78 -15.34 -2.54
CA ASP A 31 -0.60 -15.02 -2.14
C ASP A 31 -1.21 -13.90 -3.00
N VAL A 32 -0.50 -13.48 -4.05
CA VAL A 32 -0.90 -12.37 -4.93
C VAL A 32 -2.27 -12.62 -5.56
N GLU A 33 -2.56 -13.84 -6.03
CA GLU A 33 -3.87 -14.15 -6.62
C GLU A 33 -5.02 -14.08 -5.61
N GLU A 34 -4.80 -14.57 -4.39
CA GLU A 34 -5.82 -14.48 -3.35
C GLU A 34 -6.10 -13.01 -2.98
N ALA A 35 -5.08 -12.17 -2.98
CA ALA A 35 -5.23 -10.74 -2.74
C ALA A 35 -6.04 -10.03 -3.83
N PHE A 36 -5.88 -10.41 -5.11
CA PHE A 36 -6.72 -9.91 -6.19
C PHE A 36 -8.19 -10.29 -5.97
N HIS A 37 -8.46 -11.54 -5.62
CA HIS A 37 -9.83 -11.98 -5.31
C HIS A 37 -10.43 -11.24 -4.11
N LYS A 38 -9.66 -10.97 -3.06
CA LYS A 38 -10.10 -10.15 -1.92
C LYS A 38 -10.41 -8.71 -2.34
N MET A 39 -9.60 -8.14 -3.23
CA MET A 39 -9.80 -6.79 -3.75
C MET A 39 -11.08 -6.68 -4.60
N GLU A 40 -11.36 -7.67 -5.46
CA GLU A 40 -12.61 -7.73 -6.23
C GLU A 40 -13.86 -7.81 -5.35
N ARG A 41 -13.77 -8.50 -4.21
CA ARG A 41 -14.85 -8.59 -3.21
C ARG A 41 -14.96 -7.35 -2.32
N GLY A 42 -14.02 -6.40 -2.41
CA GLY A 42 -13.99 -5.20 -1.58
C GLY A 42 -13.61 -5.46 -0.12
N GLU A 43 -12.95 -6.59 0.16
CA GLU A 43 -12.55 -7.00 1.52
C GLU A 43 -11.27 -6.29 1.99
N VAL A 44 -10.50 -5.73 1.05
CA VAL A 44 -9.23 -5.04 1.30
C VAL A 44 -9.16 -3.72 0.54
N LEU A 45 -8.50 -2.72 1.12
CA LEU A 45 -8.31 -1.41 0.50
C LEU A 45 -6.96 -1.31 -0.21
N ARG A 46 -5.89 -1.84 0.41
CA ARG A 46 -4.53 -1.80 -0.13
C ARG A 46 -3.67 -2.90 0.47
N SER A 47 -3.20 -3.81 -0.38
CA SER A 47 -2.27 -4.88 0.01
C SER A 47 -0.85 -4.56 -0.48
N VAL A 48 0.16 -4.87 0.33
CA VAL A 48 1.59 -4.74 -0.01
C VAL A 48 2.22 -6.12 -0.12
N VAL A 49 2.96 -6.36 -1.20
CA VAL A 49 3.68 -7.62 -1.41
C VAL A 49 5.07 -7.52 -0.77
N GLU A 50 5.41 -8.50 0.07
CA GLU A 50 6.72 -8.64 0.71
C GLU A 50 7.43 -9.92 0.23
N PHE A 51 8.77 -9.93 0.28
CA PHE A 51 9.63 -11.01 -0.23
C PHE A 51 10.09 -11.96 0.88
#